data_AF-A0A2N9MW71-F1
#
_entry.id   AF-A0A2N9MW71-F1
#
_cell.length_a   1.000
_cell.length_b   1.000
_cell.length_c   1.000
_cell.angle_alpha   90.00
_cell.angle_beta   90.00
_cell.angle_gamma   90.00
#
_symmetry.space_group_name_H-M   'P 1'
#
loop_
_entity.id
_entity.type
_entity.pdbx_description
1 polymer ?
#
loop_
_entity_poly.entity_id
_entity_poly.type
_entity_poly.pdbx_seq_one_letter_code
_entity_poly.pdbx_strand_id
1 'polypeptide(L)'
;MKKILAAAAVLLLGIGAWSAWTVRRHLRHSAQRATVPHAMMFDEDAPREIVPSVSLQVNEELAATVPAGTPLWFTVGINNAAAINELSAAQALATRLAHIAKDAPDRRRLQTDYDRRSRPATIALGDAARPWTEAVQLLMRDAQGGERALTIPVRRMGDPAGVVALDAYSSARANFGVAEADAPPGIYSVVACLGLTGSWHGRACSPPVRLTVEARPPSLAPDRQSVVDRRSGRFALIARDAGGLEQAGRKLIAADAGDVEGHMYMGEARYLQSRWTDALAEFATARNGFRRSHPGAGEPPRFLDVRISQILNRLDAGQ
;
A
#
# COMPACT_ATOMS: atom_id res chain seq x y z
N MET A 1 -12.49 -87.85 9.85
CA MET A 1 -11.75 -86.57 10.07
C MET A 1 -11.32 -85.83 8.80
N LYS A 2 -11.03 -86.48 7.65
CA LYS A 2 -10.62 -85.78 6.41
C LYS A 2 -11.71 -84.89 5.75
N LYS A 3 -13.00 -85.18 5.96
CA LYS A 3 -14.12 -84.44 5.32
C LYS A 3 -14.43 -83.08 5.99
N ILE A 4 -14.08 -82.90 7.26
CA ILE A 4 -14.34 -81.65 8.01
C ILE A 4 -13.26 -80.59 7.69
N LEU A 5 -12.01 -81.03 7.49
CA LEU A 5 -10.89 -80.16 7.09
C LEU A 5 -11.06 -79.60 5.66
N ALA A 6 -11.62 -80.39 4.73
CA ALA A 6 -11.91 -79.93 3.37
C ALA A 6 -13.05 -78.88 3.35
N ALA A 7 -14.07 -79.03 4.19
CA ALA A 7 -15.17 -78.07 4.27
C ALA A 7 -14.71 -76.73 4.88
N ALA A 8 -13.82 -76.74 5.87
CA ALA A 8 -13.25 -75.53 6.47
C ALA A 8 -12.34 -74.75 5.50
N ALA A 9 -11.58 -75.45 4.66
CA ALA A 9 -10.72 -74.83 3.65
C ALA A 9 -11.53 -74.15 2.53
N VAL A 10 -12.64 -74.75 2.09
CA VAL A 10 -13.55 -74.15 1.10
C VAL A 10 -14.28 -72.93 1.67
N LEU A 11 -14.66 -72.96 2.96
CA LEU A 11 -15.25 -71.81 3.64
C LEU A 11 -14.28 -70.62 3.79
N LEU A 12 -13.01 -70.88 4.11
CA LEU A 12 -11.98 -69.85 4.21
C LEU A 12 -11.62 -69.23 2.85
N LEU A 13 -11.59 -70.03 1.78
CA LEU A 13 -11.39 -69.53 0.42
C LEU A 13 -12.61 -68.74 -0.10
N GLY A 14 -13.83 -69.16 0.25
CA GLY A 14 -15.06 -68.43 -0.06
C GLY A 14 -15.13 -67.06 0.63
N ILE A 15 -14.74 -66.98 1.90
CA ILE A 15 -14.71 -65.71 2.66
C ILE A 15 -13.61 -64.79 2.13
N GLY A 16 -12.43 -65.31 1.78
CA GLY A 16 -11.34 -64.54 1.17
C GLY A 16 -11.71 -63.97 -0.21
N ALA A 17 -12.37 -64.77 -1.05
CA ALA A 17 -12.83 -64.32 -2.36
C ALA A 17 -13.96 -63.28 -2.26
N TRP A 18 -14.87 -63.44 -1.29
CA TRP A 18 -15.98 -62.50 -1.09
C TRP A 18 -15.53 -61.17 -0.50
N SER A 19 -14.58 -61.19 0.44
CA SER A 19 -13.96 -59.97 1.00
C SER A 19 -13.07 -59.23 -0.03
N ALA A 20 -12.33 -59.96 -0.87
CA ALA A 20 -11.60 -59.35 -1.99
C ALA A 20 -12.56 -58.74 -3.04
N TRP A 21 -13.71 -59.38 -3.30
CA TRP A 21 -14.71 -58.87 -4.22
C TRP A 21 -15.46 -57.66 -3.66
N THR A 22 -15.82 -57.63 -2.37
CA THR A 22 -16.47 -56.46 -1.76
C THR A 22 -15.53 -55.27 -1.64
N VAL A 23 -14.24 -55.47 -1.31
CA VAL A 23 -13.22 -54.40 -1.34
C VAL A 23 -13.02 -53.89 -2.77
N ARG A 24 -12.90 -54.78 -3.78
CA ARG A 24 -12.74 -54.38 -5.18
C ARG A 24 -13.99 -53.71 -5.76
N ARG A 25 -15.19 -54.10 -5.30
CA ARG A 25 -16.47 -53.48 -5.68
C ARG A 25 -16.67 -52.13 -4.99
N HIS A 26 -16.24 -51.98 -3.73
CA HIS A 26 -16.21 -50.67 -3.08
C HIS A 26 -15.21 -49.73 -3.76
N LEU A 27 -13.99 -50.20 -4.07
CA LEU A 27 -13.02 -49.40 -4.83
C LEU A 27 -13.53 -48.99 -6.22
N ARG A 28 -14.26 -49.86 -6.93
CA ARG A 28 -14.86 -49.53 -8.24
C ARG A 28 -16.07 -48.60 -8.14
N HIS A 29 -16.92 -48.72 -7.11
CA HIS A 29 -18.04 -47.78 -6.92
C HIS A 29 -17.60 -46.44 -6.34
N SER A 30 -16.54 -46.38 -5.54
CA SER A 30 -15.88 -45.14 -5.13
C SER A 30 -15.19 -44.44 -6.30
N ALA A 31 -14.68 -45.20 -7.29
CA ALA A 31 -14.11 -44.64 -8.52
C ALA A 31 -15.16 -44.11 -9.52
N GLN A 32 -16.44 -44.51 -9.42
CA GLN A 32 -17.52 -44.09 -10.33
C GLN A 32 -18.50 -43.06 -9.72
N ARG A 33 -18.36 -42.74 -8.43
CA ARG A 33 -19.07 -41.64 -7.77
C ARG A 33 -18.12 -40.69 -7.03
N ALA A 34 -16.87 -40.62 -7.46
CA ALA A 34 -16.25 -39.32 -7.50
C ALA A 34 -17.06 -38.54 -8.54
N THR A 35 -17.96 -37.67 -8.09
CA THR A 35 -18.05 -36.36 -8.75
C THR A 35 -16.61 -36.02 -9.04
N VAL A 36 -16.20 -36.05 -10.32
CA VAL A 36 -14.92 -35.47 -10.71
C VAL A 36 -14.97 -34.15 -9.99
N PRO A 37 -14.14 -33.92 -8.95
CA PRO A 37 -13.99 -32.59 -8.49
C PRO A 37 -13.52 -31.95 -9.77
N HIS A 38 -14.35 -31.09 -10.36
CA HIS A 38 -13.80 -29.90 -10.93
C HIS A 38 -13.20 -29.17 -9.72
N ALA A 39 -12.10 -29.73 -9.19
CA ALA A 39 -10.94 -28.92 -8.98
C ALA A 39 -10.80 -28.23 -10.33
N MET A 40 -11.43 -27.06 -10.43
CA MET A 40 -10.69 -25.93 -10.92
C MET A 40 -9.44 -25.89 -10.06
N MET A 41 -8.49 -26.77 -10.39
CA MET A 41 -7.09 -26.50 -10.19
C MET A 41 -6.98 -25.22 -11.00
N PHE A 42 -7.08 -24.09 -10.30
CA PHE A 42 -6.50 -22.88 -10.84
C PHE A 42 -5.11 -23.33 -11.21
N ASP A 43 -4.85 -23.42 -12.51
CA ASP A 43 -3.54 -23.78 -13.01
C ASP A 43 -2.60 -22.77 -12.36
N GLU A 44 -1.87 -23.18 -11.33
CA GLU A 44 -0.95 -22.28 -10.64
C GLU A 44 0.12 -21.78 -11.63
N ASP A 45 0.25 -22.47 -12.77
CA ASP A 45 1.07 -22.19 -13.94
C ASP A 45 0.35 -21.40 -15.06
N ALA A 46 -0.89 -20.94 -14.88
CA ALA A 46 -1.48 -19.96 -15.79
C ALA A 46 -0.99 -18.54 -15.46
N PRO A 47 -0.58 -17.73 -16.45
CA PRO A 47 -0.23 -16.32 -16.24
C PRO A 47 -1.42 -15.59 -15.59
N ARG A 48 -1.17 -14.91 -14.47
CA ARG A 48 -2.20 -14.18 -13.74
C ARG A 48 -2.30 -12.76 -14.27
N GLU A 49 -3.51 -12.20 -14.21
CA GLU A 49 -3.68 -10.78 -14.47
C GLU A 49 -2.91 -9.98 -13.41
N ILE A 50 -2.08 -9.05 -13.87
CA ILE A 50 -1.31 -8.16 -13.01
C ILE A 50 -2.22 -7.03 -12.57
N VAL A 51 -2.75 -7.15 -11.35
CA VAL A 51 -3.60 -6.13 -10.73
C VAL A 51 -2.75 -5.29 -9.76
N PRO A 52 -2.73 -3.96 -9.89
CA PRO A 52 -1.98 -3.11 -8.97
C PRO A 52 -2.59 -3.20 -7.57
N SER A 53 -1.75 -3.21 -6.54
CA SER A 53 -2.21 -3.13 -5.16
C SER A 53 -2.35 -1.66 -4.76
N VAL A 54 -3.49 -1.32 -4.16
CA VAL A 54 -3.77 0.02 -3.64
C VAL A 54 -3.75 -0.03 -2.11
N SER A 55 -3.03 0.89 -1.50
CA SER A 55 -2.99 1.08 -0.04
C SER A 55 -3.54 2.45 0.31
N LEU A 56 -4.25 2.53 1.43
CA LEU A 56 -4.76 3.78 1.98
C LEU A 56 -4.28 3.92 3.43
N GLN A 57 -3.91 5.13 3.81
CA GLN A 57 -3.74 5.56 5.20
C GLN A 57 -4.45 6.88 5.41
N VAL A 58 -4.92 7.12 6.63
CA VAL A 58 -5.52 8.39 7.04
C VAL A 58 -4.64 8.98 8.12
N ASN A 59 -4.15 10.20 7.93
CA ASN A 59 -3.18 10.84 8.81
C ASN A 59 -1.98 9.92 9.13
N GLU A 60 -1.50 9.15 8.14
CA GLU A 60 -0.41 8.17 8.25
C GLU A 60 -0.73 6.92 9.10
N GLU A 61 -1.98 6.76 9.52
CA GLU A 61 -2.48 5.64 10.31
C GLU A 61 -3.45 4.76 9.50
N LEU A 62 -3.61 3.49 9.89
CA LEU A 62 -4.65 2.58 9.34
C LEU A 62 -6.00 2.68 10.10
N ALA A 63 -6.01 3.43 11.20
CA ALA A 63 -7.21 3.74 11.96
C ALA A 63 -7.01 5.09 12.64
N ALA A 64 -7.55 6.16 12.05
CA ALA A 64 -7.34 7.52 12.53
C ALA A 64 -8.56 8.04 13.30
N THR A 65 -8.29 8.82 14.35
CA THR A 65 -9.30 9.62 15.05
C THR A 65 -8.94 11.10 14.93
N VAL A 66 -9.89 11.90 14.46
CA VAL A 66 -9.73 13.35 14.28
C VAL A 66 -10.93 14.10 14.87
N PRO A 67 -10.71 15.17 15.64
CA PRO A 67 -11.79 16.10 15.96
C PRO A 67 -12.27 16.82 14.70
N ALA A 68 -13.57 17.09 14.59
CA ALA A 68 -14.11 17.93 13.54
C ALA A 68 -13.43 19.31 13.53
N GLY A 69 -13.21 19.87 12.34
CA GLY A 69 -12.49 21.13 12.16
C GLY A 69 -10.98 21.04 12.37
N THR A 70 -10.40 19.84 12.31
CA THR A 70 -8.93 19.64 12.30
C THR A 70 -8.46 19.07 10.95
N PRO A 71 -7.16 19.19 10.61
CA PRO A 71 -6.64 18.69 9.35
C PRO A 71 -6.78 17.18 9.20
N LEU A 72 -7.14 16.77 7.98
CA LEU A 72 -7.31 15.39 7.59
C LEU A 72 -6.67 15.17 6.22
N TRP A 73 -5.88 14.11 6.09
CA TRP A 73 -5.36 13.67 4.81
C TRP A 73 -5.34 12.16 4.63
N PHE A 74 -5.40 11.76 3.38
CA PHE A 74 -5.40 10.40 2.87
C PHE A 74 -4.13 10.19 2.05
N THR A 75 -3.32 9.23 2.44
CA THR A 75 -2.15 8.79 1.68
C THR A 75 -2.54 7.58 0.84
N VAL A 76 -2.59 7.76 -0.47
CA VAL A 76 -2.87 6.67 -1.42
C VAL A 76 -1.54 6.19 -2.01
N GLY A 77 -1.24 4.92 -1.78
CA GLY A 77 -0.09 4.23 -2.37
C GLY A 77 -0.57 3.24 -3.43
N ILE A 78 0.14 3.18 -4.56
CA ILE A 78 -0.09 2.19 -5.61
C ILE A 78 1.24 1.50 -5.88
N ASN A 79 1.22 0.17 -5.91
CA ASN A 79 2.38 -0.61 -6.33
C ASN A 79 1.94 -1.75 -7.25
N ASN A 80 2.92 -2.37 -7.90
CA ASN A 80 2.70 -3.51 -8.77
C ASN A 80 3.41 -4.76 -8.25
N ALA A 81 3.28 -5.04 -6.94
CA ALA A 81 3.92 -6.20 -6.33
C ALA A 81 3.51 -7.54 -6.96
N ALA A 82 2.31 -7.63 -7.56
CA ALA A 82 1.85 -8.80 -8.30
C ALA A 82 2.78 -9.18 -9.47
N ALA A 83 3.46 -8.20 -10.07
CA ALA A 83 4.45 -8.44 -11.13
C ALA A 83 5.65 -9.27 -10.66
N ILE A 84 6.01 -9.26 -9.38
CA ILE A 84 7.15 -10.04 -8.85
C ILE A 84 6.96 -11.53 -9.11
N ASN A 85 5.74 -12.03 -8.92
CA ASN A 85 5.42 -13.44 -9.09
C ASN A 85 5.55 -13.86 -10.56
N GLU A 86 5.06 -13.03 -11.48
CA GLU A 86 5.15 -13.29 -12.92
C GLU A 86 6.59 -13.21 -13.43
N LEU A 87 7.39 -12.25 -12.95
CA LEU A 87 8.81 -12.15 -13.28
C LEU A 87 9.60 -13.37 -12.76
N SER A 88 9.30 -13.83 -11.55
CA SER A 88 9.93 -15.03 -10.97
C SER A 88 9.60 -16.29 -11.79
N ALA A 89 8.34 -16.44 -12.22
CA ALA A 89 7.91 -17.54 -13.09
C ALA A 89 8.57 -17.45 -14.48
N ALA A 90 8.66 -16.25 -15.07
CA ALA A 90 9.36 -16.02 -16.33
C ALA A 90 10.86 -16.42 -16.24
N GLN A 91 11.51 -16.16 -15.10
CA GLN A 91 12.91 -16.56 -14.89
C GLN A 91 13.10 -18.08 -14.83
N ALA A 92 12.15 -18.81 -14.23
CA ALA A 92 12.14 -20.26 -14.25
C ALA A 92 11.96 -20.82 -15.67
N LEU A 93 11.08 -20.21 -16.48
CA LEU A 93 10.88 -20.57 -17.88
C LEU A 93 12.10 -20.25 -18.74
N ALA A 94 12.76 -19.10 -18.53
CA ALA A 94 14.01 -18.75 -19.21
C ALA A 94 15.09 -19.80 -18.96
N THR A 95 15.20 -20.28 -17.72
CA THR A 95 16.15 -21.33 -17.33
C THR A 95 15.82 -22.63 -18.07
N ARG A 96 14.54 -23.04 -18.14
CA ARG A 96 14.12 -24.21 -18.93
C ARG A 96 14.39 -24.05 -20.43
N LEU A 97 14.12 -22.88 -21.00
CA LEU A 97 14.36 -22.56 -22.41
C LEU A 97 15.84 -22.58 -22.79
N ALA A 98 16.73 -22.28 -21.85
CA ALA A 98 18.18 -22.37 -22.05
C ALA A 98 18.68 -23.82 -22.17
N HIS A 99 18.00 -24.78 -21.50
CA HIS A 99 18.41 -26.19 -21.43
C HIS A 99 17.65 -27.10 -22.41
N ILE A 100 16.52 -26.65 -22.98
CA ILE A 100 15.76 -27.45 -23.95
C ILE A 100 16.35 -27.34 -25.37
N ALA A 101 16.38 -28.46 -26.11
CA ALA A 101 16.84 -28.47 -27.49
C ALA A 101 15.98 -27.55 -28.38
N LYS A 102 16.57 -26.95 -29.42
CA LYS A 102 15.90 -25.96 -30.29
C LYS A 102 14.71 -26.54 -31.06
N ASP A 103 14.76 -27.83 -31.35
CA ASP A 103 13.79 -28.63 -32.09
C ASP A 103 12.79 -29.37 -31.20
N ALA A 104 12.90 -29.23 -29.88
CA ALA A 104 11.97 -29.88 -28.96
C ALA A 104 10.52 -29.41 -29.21
N PRO A 105 9.55 -30.33 -29.27
CA PRO A 105 8.15 -30.00 -29.60
C PRO A 105 7.52 -29.00 -28.63
N ASP A 106 7.92 -29.04 -27.35
CA ASP A 106 7.37 -28.16 -26.31
C ASP A 106 8.04 -26.78 -26.23
N ARG A 107 9.16 -26.55 -26.94
CA ARG A 107 9.92 -25.30 -26.86
C ARG A 107 9.08 -24.09 -27.27
N ARG A 108 8.26 -24.22 -28.32
CA ARG A 108 7.36 -23.14 -28.77
C ARG A 108 6.33 -22.76 -27.72
N ARG A 109 5.77 -23.75 -27.01
CA ARG A 109 4.82 -23.51 -25.93
C ARG A 109 5.49 -22.80 -24.76
N LEU A 110 6.66 -23.26 -24.34
CA LEU A 110 7.47 -22.64 -23.28
C LEU A 110 7.89 -21.21 -23.64
N GLN A 111 8.25 -20.95 -24.90
CA GLN A 111 8.61 -19.62 -25.37
C GLN A 111 7.41 -18.67 -25.32
N THR A 112 6.24 -19.11 -25.77
CA THR A 112 5.01 -18.31 -25.69
C THR A 112 4.62 -17.98 -24.25
N ASP A 113 4.78 -18.93 -23.32
CA ASP A 113 4.51 -18.69 -21.89
C ASP A 113 5.55 -17.73 -21.28
N TYR A 114 6.83 -17.90 -21.61
CA TYR A 114 7.88 -16.95 -21.22
C TYR A 114 7.59 -15.55 -21.74
N ASP A 115 7.27 -15.39 -23.03
CA ASP A 115 7.00 -14.08 -23.64
C ASP A 115 5.79 -13.41 -22.97
N ARG A 116 4.75 -14.19 -22.64
CA ARG A 116 3.55 -13.70 -21.95
C ARG A 116 3.82 -13.24 -20.52
N ARG A 117 4.73 -13.92 -19.80
CA ARG A 117 5.09 -13.59 -18.41
C ARG A 117 6.20 -12.53 -18.32
N SER A 118 7.02 -12.38 -19.36
CA SER A 118 8.22 -11.51 -19.36
C SER A 118 8.00 -10.09 -19.93
N ARG A 119 6.90 -9.80 -20.62
CA ARG A 119 6.74 -8.51 -21.33
C ARG A 119 5.34 -7.88 -21.31
N PRO A 120 5.27 -6.60 -20.91
CA PRO A 120 5.88 -6.03 -19.71
C PRO A 120 4.91 -6.18 -18.53
N ALA A 121 5.45 -6.63 -17.39
CA ALA A 121 4.78 -6.58 -16.10
C ALA A 121 4.79 -5.14 -15.52
N THR A 122 4.58 -4.14 -16.37
CA THR A 122 4.65 -2.72 -16.03
C THR A 122 3.32 -2.07 -16.33
N ILE A 123 2.81 -1.30 -15.37
CA ILE A 123 1.59 -0.51 -15.51
C ILE A 123 1.98 0.97 -15.61
N ALA A 124 1.66 1.63 -16.72
CA ALA A 124 1.74 3.07 -16.82
C ALA A 124 0.51 3.69 -16.16
N LEU A 125 0.72 4.52 -15.15
CA LEU A 125 -0.29 5.35 -14.53
C LEU A 125 -0.23 6.77 -15.12
N GLY A 126 -1.37 7.31 -15.51
CA GLY A 126 -1.47 8.64 -16.10
C GLY A 126 -1.03 8.67 -17.56
N ASP A 127 -1.25 9.81 -18.19
CA ASP A 127 -0.79 10.11 -19.54
C ASP A 127 -0.44 11.61 -19.68
N ALA A 128 -0.04 12.03 -20.89
CA ALA A 128 0.37 13.41 -21.14
C ALA A 128 -0.77 14.44 -20.92
N ALA A 129 -2.04 14.01 -20.98
CA ALA A 129 -3.20 14.87 -20.81
C ALA A 129 -3.79 14.81 -19.40
N ARG A 130 -3.70 13.66 -18.72
CA ARG A 130 -4.34 13.43 -17.42
C ARG A 130 -3.41 12.73 -16.43
N PRO A 131 -3.11 13.36 -15.27
CA PRO A 131 -2.33 12.71 -14.23
C PRO A 131 -3.13 11.57 -13.60
N TRP A 132 -2.44 10.50 -13.19
CA TRP A 132 -3.09 9.33 -12.61
C TRP A 132 -3.91 9.61 -11.35
N THR A 133 -3.56 10.68 -10.63
CA THR A 133 -4.27 11.09 -9.41
C THR A 133 -5.74 11.42 -9.65
N GLU A 134 -6.12 11.77 -10.88
CA GLU A 134 -7.53 12.02 -11.25
C GLU A 134 -8.35 10.72 -11.33
N ALA A 135 -7.70 9.58 -11.54
CA ALA A 135 -8.35 8.28 -11.56
C ALA A 135 -8.54 7.69 -10.14
N VAL A 136 -8.06 8.37 -9.10
CA VAL A 136 -8.22 7.96 -7.71
C VAL A 136 -9.55 8.47 -7.16
N GLN A 137 -10.36 7.56 -6.65
CA GLN A 137 -11.61 7.86 -5.96
C GLN A 137 -11.52 7.45 -4.50
N LEU A 138 -11.84 8.38 -3.60
CA LEU A 138 -12.03 8.09 -2.18
C LEU A 138 -13.53 7.89 -1.92
N LEU A 139 -13.86 6.71 -1.39
CA LEU A 139 -15.23 6.26 -1.22
C LEU A 139 -15.47 5.81 0.22
N MET A 140 -16.70 5.97 0.71
CA MET A 140 -17.16 5.30 1.91
C MET A 140 -17.75 3.94 1.55
N ARG A 141 -17.35 2.89 2.29
CA ARG A 141 -17.87 1.53 2.14
C ARG A 141 -18.66 1.11 3.37
N ASP A 142 -19.90 0.67 3.19
CA ASP A 142 -20.74 0.13 4.27
C ASP A 142 -20.39 -1.33 4.60
N ALA A 143 -21.06 -1.89 5.61
CA ALA A 143 -20.83 -3.26 6.08
C ALA A 143 -21.29 -4.33 5.07
N GLN A 144 -22.18 -3.98 4.13
CA GLN A 144 -22.69 -4.85 3.07
C GLN A 144 -21.86 -4.74 1.78
N GLY A 145 -20.84 -3.88 1.77
CA GLY A 145 -19.97 -3.63 0.61
C GLY A 145 -20.48 -2.57 -0.35
N GLY A 146 -21.58 -1.88 -0.03
CA GLY A 146 -22.08 -0.74 -0.78
C GLY A 146 -21.11 0.44 -0.70
N GLU A 147 -20.91 1.11 -1.84
CA GLU A 147 -19.96 2.21 -1.98
C GLU A 147 -20.68 3.51 -2.32
N ARG A 148 -20.28 4.59 -1.66
CA ARG A 148 -20.76 5.95 -1.93
C ARG A 148 -19.59 6.93 -1.88
N ALA A 149 -19.74 8.08 -2.55
CA ALA A 149 -18.72 9.12 -2.52
C ALA A 149 -18.39 9.54 -1.07
N LEU A 150 -17.12 9.80 -0.79
CA LEU A 150 -16.70 10.39 0.47
C LEU A 150 -17.34 11.78 0.60
N THR A 151 -18.04 12.03 1.72
CA THR A 151 -18.72 13.31 1.97
C THR A 151 -17.75 14.43 2.32
N ILE A 152 -16.51 14.09 2.69
CA ILE A 152 -15.46 15.04 3.04
C ILE A 152 -14.79 15.55 1.75
N PRO A 153 -14.86 16.85 1.43
CA PRO A 153 -14.34 17.41 0.19
C PRO A 153 -12.81 17.54 0.24
N VAL A 154 -12.12 16.46 -0.10
CA VAL A 154 -10.66 16.44 -0.14
C VAL A 154 -10.12 16.90 -1.48
N ARG A 155 -8.94 17.52 -1.46
CA ARG A 155 -8.20 17.96 -2.65
C ARG A 155 -6.85 17.29 -2.70
N ARG A 156 -6.32 17.07 -3.91
CA ARG A 156 -4.94 16.62 -4.09
C ARG A 156 -3.98 17.62 -3.43
N MET A 157 -2.99 17.10 -2.71
CA MET A 157 -1.98 17.88 -2.02
C MET A 157 -0.59 17.56 -2.57
N GLY A 158 0.25 18.61 -2.64
CA GLY A 158 1.58 18.53 -3.22
C GLY A 158 1.59 18.25 -4.72
N ASP A 159 2.79 17.98 -5.23
CA ASP A 159 3.07 17.80 -6.67
C ASP A 159 3.50 16.36 -6.95
N PRO A 160 2.58 15.37 -6.95
CA PRO A 160 2.94 14.01 -7.34
C PRO A 160 3.31 13.98 -8.83
N ALA A 161 4.16 13.03 -9.23
CA ALA A 161 4.46 12.80 -10.63
C ALA A 161 3.17 12.50 -11.41
N GLY A 162 2.95 13.24 -12.50
CA GLY A 162 1.74 13.11 -13.32
C GLY A 162 1.64 11.75 -14.02
N VAL A 163 2.78 11.23 -14.46
CA VAL A 163 2.91 9.90 -15.09
C VAL A 163 3.91 9.06 -14.30
N VAL A 164 3.56 7.80 -14.04
CA VAL A 164 4.43 6.84 -13.33
C VAL A 164 4.40 5.50 -14.04
N ALA A 165 5.57 4.92 -14.31
CA ALA A 165 5.69 3.53 -14.72
C ALA A 165 5.86 2.65 -13.48
N LEU A 166 4.89 1.77 -13.23
CA LEU A 166 4.91 0.82 -12.12
C LEU A 166 5.39 -0.55 -12.56
N ASP A 167 6.66 -0.82 -12.34
CA ASP A 167 7.23 -2.16 -12.35
C ASP A 167 7.05 -2.87 -10.99
N ALA A 168 7.63 -4.06 -10.87
CA ALA A 168 7.56 -4.91 -9.69
C ALA A 168 8.15 -4.30 -8.39
N TYR A 169 8.97 -3.25 -8.49
CA TYR A 169 9.72 -2.67 -7.38
C TYR A 169 9.38 -1.20 -7.10
N SER A 170 8.68 -0.55 -8.02
CA SER A 170 8.29 0.84 -7.94
C SER A 170 6.91 1.01 -7.31
N SER A 171 6.70 2.19 -6.75
CA SER A 171 5.42 2.60 -6.20
C SER A 171 5.14 4.06 -6.51
N ALA A 172 3.87 4.39 -6.65
CA ALA A 172 3.37 5.74 -6.74
C ALA A 172 2.68 6.11 -5.42
N ARG A 173 2.78 7.37 -5.02
CA ARG A 173 2.07 7.90 -3.85
C ARG A 173 1.47 9.25 -4.19
N ALA A 174 0.24 9.47 -3.73
CA ALA A 174 -0.41 10.77 -3.75
C ALA A 174 -1.12 11.02 -2.42
N ASN A 175 -1.21 12.29 -2.04
CA ASN A 175 -1.92 12.71 -0.86
C ASN A 175 -3.15 13.52 -1.25
N PHE A 176 -4.24 13.30 -0.53
CA PHE A 176 -5.49 14.06 -0.68
C PHE A 176 -5.93 14.53 0.69
N GLY A 177 -6.32 15.78 0.86
CA GLY A 177 -6.68 16.26 2.19
C GLY A 177 -7.53 17.52 2.21
N VAL A 178 -7.93 17.88 3.42
CA VAL A 178 -8.66 19.09 3.76
C VAL A 178 -8.07 19.67 5.04
N ALA A 179 -7.89 20.99 5.09
CA ALA A 179 -7.32 21.67 6.25
C ALA A 179 -8.25 21.60 7.47
N GLU A 180 -9.56 21.51 7.24
CA GLU A 180 -10.58 21.36 8.27
C GLU A 180 -11.58 20.28 7.84
N ALA A 181 -11.57 19.15 8.54
CA ALA A 181 -12.54 18.09 8.33
C ALA A 181 -13.92 18.54 8.84
N ASP A 182 -14.73 19.08 7.93
CA ASP A 182 -16.13 19.40 8.17
C ASP A 182 -17.01 18.19 7.78
N ALA A 183 -17.09 17.23 8.70
CA ALA A 183 -17.88 16.03 8.55
C ALA A 183 -18.66 15.76 9.84
N PRO A 184 -19.89 15.22 9.77
CA PRO A 184 -20.62 14.82 10.96
C PRO A 184 -19.80 13.86 11.84
N PRO A 185 -19.89 13.97 13.17
CA PRO A 185 -19.25 13.00 14.05
C PRO A 185 -19.74 11.57 13.76
N GLY A 186 -18.82 10.61 13.73
CA GLY A 186 -19.14 9.24 13.38
C GLY A 186 -17.92 8.42 12.99
N ILE A 187 -18.17 7.14 12.70
CA ILE A 187 -17.17 6.21 12.21
C ILE A 187 -17.42 5.97 10.72
N TYR A 188 -16.37 6.15 9.94
CA TYR A 188 -16.34 6.01 8.50
C TYR A 188 -15.38 4.88 8.12
N SER A 189 -15.81 4.04 7.19
CA SER A 189 -14.98 3.03 6.54
C SER A 189 -14.65 3.56 5.15
N VAL A 190 -13.39 3.93 4.92
CA VAL A 190 -12.94 4.61 3.71
C VAL A 190 -12.07 3.68 2.88
N VAL A 191 -12.27 3.67 1.57
CA VAL A 191 -11.43 2.96 0.60
C VAL A 191 -10.92 3.92 -0.45
N ALA A 192 -9.73 3.65 -0.98
CA ALA A 192 -9.21 4.31 -2.17
C ALA A 192 -9.27 3.34 -3.34
N CYS A 193 -9.87 3.77 -4.44
CA CYS A 193 -9.96 2.98 -5.66
C CYS A 193 -9.29 3.68 -6.82
N LEU A 194 -8.39 2.97 -7.49
CA LEU A 194 -7.79 3.37 -8.76
C LEU A 194 -8.66 2.86 -9.91
N GLY A 195 -9.23 3.78 -10.68
CA GLY A 195 -9.90 3.47 -11.94
C GLY A 195 -8.95 3.46 -13.14
N LEU A 196 -9.53 3.46 -14.35
CA LEU A 196 -8.80 3.47 -15.60
C LEU A 196 -7.83 4.67 -15.69
N THR A 197 -6.55 4.40 -16.01
CA THR A 197 -5.52 5.42 -16.19
C THR A 197 -4.31 4.88 -16.94
N GLY A 198 -3.72 5.66 -17.85
CA GLY A 198 -2.56 5.23 -18.63
C GLY A 198 -2.80 3.90 -19.33
N SER A 199 -2.00 2.88 -19.01
CA SER A 199 -2.16 1.51 -19.54
C SER A 199 -3.01 0.59 -18.66
N TRP A 200 -3.48 1.06 -17.50
CA TRP A 200 -4.36 0.32 -16.60
C TRP A 200 -5.84 0.52 -16.98
N HIS A 201 -6.54 -0.58 -17.21
CA HIS A 201 -7.93 -0.57 -17.71
C HIS A 201 -8.96 -1.13 -16.70
N GLY A 202 -8.50 -1.59 -15.53
CA GLY A 202 -9.37 -2.19 -14.52
C GLY A 202 -9.73 -1.24 -13.37
N ARG A 203 -10.17 -1.84 -12.25
CA ARG A 203 -10.39 -1.14 -10.98
C ARG A 203 -9.70 -1.90 -9.85
N ALA A 204 -8.86 -1.22 -9.09
CA ALA A 204 -8.20 -1.78 -7.92
C ALA A 204 -8.51 -0.92 -6.70
N CYS A 205 -8.91 -1.55 -5.58
CA CYS A 205 -9.28 -0.83 -4.36
C CYS A 205 -8.45 -1.28 -3.17
N SER A 206 -8.18 -0.35 -2.26
CA SER A 206 -7.56 -0.67 -0.99
C SER A 206 -8.49 -1.48 -0.08
N PRO A 207 -7.94 -2.18 0.93
CA PRO A 207 -8.69 -2.55 2.11
C PRO A 207 -9.36 -1.31 2.75
N PRO A 208 -10.50 -1.48 3.44
CA PRO A 208 -11.14 -0.39 4.17
C PRO A 208 -10.28 0.07 5.35
N VAL A 209 -10.18 1.39 5.50
CA VAL A 209 -9.47 2.08 6.58
C VAL A 209 -10.48 2.81 7.44
N ARG A 210 -10.30 2.75 8.77
CA ARG A 210 -11.23 3.37 9.71
C ARG A 210 -10.85 4.83 9.94
N LEU A 211 -11.83 5.72 9.79
CA LEU A 211 -11.75 7.12 10.18
C LEU A 211 -12.84 7.41 11.20
N THR A 212 -12.46 7.86 12.38
CA THR A 212 -13.39 8.34 13.41
C THR A 212 -13.34 9.87 13.44
N VAL A 213 -14.46 10.52 13.18
CA VAL A 213 -14.61 11.97 13.34
C VAL A 213 -15.31 12.21 14.67
N GLU A 214 -14.65 12.91 15.58
CA GLU A 214 -15.22 13.29 16.87
C GLU A 214 -15.87 14.66 16.80
N ALA A 215 -16.86 14.91 17.66
CA ALA A 215 -17.39 16.26 17.83
C ALA A 215 -16.27 17.21 18.26
N ARG A 216 -16.22 18.41 17.66
CA ARG A 216 -15.24 19.42 18.04
C ARG A 216 -15.52 19.89 19.47
N PRO A 217 -14.60 19.69 20.43
CA PRO A 217 -14.79 20.23 21.77
C PRO A 217 -14.60 21.76 21.75
N PRO A 218 -15.25 22.51 22.67
CA PRO A 218 -15.11 23.96 22.77
C PRO A 218 -13.66 24.41 23.03
N SER A 219 -12.90 23.59 23.74
CA SER A 219 -11.46 23.74 23.95
C SER A 219 -10.79 22.37 24.01
N LEU A 220 -9.54 22.30 23.56
CA LEU A 220 -8.71 21.12 23.69
C LEU A 220 -7.79 21.30 24.90
N ALA A 221 -7.55 20.21 25.64
CA ALA A 221 -6.48 20.18 26.62
C ALA A 221 -5.11 20.41 25.94
N PRO A 222 -4.10 20.98 26.63
CA PRO A 222 -2.83 21.37 26.01
C PRO A 222 -2.12 20.24 25.25
N ASP A 223 -2.17 19.01 25.77
CA ASP A 223 -1.64 17.80 25.14
C ASP A 223 -2.33 17.49 23.81
N ARG A 224 -3.67 17.54 23.78
CA ARG A 224 -4.45 17.34 22.55
C ARG A 224 -4.27 18.48 21.55
N GLN A 225 -4.12 19.70 22.05
CA GLN A 225 -3.87 20.87 21.21
C GLN A 225 -2.52 20.74 20.49
N SER A 226 -1.46 20.31 21.21
CA SER A 226 -0.15 20.03 20.60
C SER A 226 -0.25 19.00 19.47
N VAL A 227 -1.02 17.91 19.64
CA VAL A 227 -1.26 16.92 18.58
C VAL A 227 -1.93 17.54 17.34
N VAL A 228 -2.92 18.42 17.55
CA VAL A 228 -3.60 19.13 16.45
C VAL A 228 -2.66 20.09 15.73
N ASP A 229 -1.82 20.83 16.46
CA ASP A 229 -0.86 21.76 15.86
C ASP A 229 0.25 21.03 15.09
N ARG A 230 0.75 19.88 15.61
CA ARG A 230 1.67 19.00 14.88
C ARG A 230 1.04 18.43 13.61
N ARG A 231 -0.22 17.98 13.68
CA ARG A 231 -0.98 17.53 12.49
C ARG A 231 -1.19 18.65 11.48
N SER A 232 -1.40 19.89 11.94
CA SER A 232 -1.52 21.06 11.08
C SER A 232 -0.20 21.38 10.36
N GLY A 233 0.92 21.31 11.08
CA GLY A 233 2.25 21.44 10.47
C GLY A 233 2.54 20.31 9.47
N ARG A 234 2.18 19.07 9.80
CA ARG A 234 2.33 17.93 8.89
C ARG A 234 1.49 18.08 7.63
N PHE A 235 0.24 18.51 7.77
CA PHE A 235 -0.65 18.82 6.65
C PHE A 235 -0.04 19.89 5.74
N ALA A 236 0.40 21.02 6.32
CA ALA A 236 1.01 22.11 5.57
C ALA A 236 2.32 21.69 4.87
N LEU A 237 3.12 20.83 5.51
CA LEU A 237 4.32 20.25 4.91
C LEU A 237 3.99 19.44 3.65
N ILE A 238 2.98 18.56 3.74
CA ILE A 238 2.54 17.73 2.60
C ILE A 238 1.96 18.62 1.48
N ALA A 239 1.21 19.65 1.85
CA ALA A 239 0.62 20.60 0.91
C ALA A 239 1.63 21.61 0.33
N ARG A 240 2.88 21.63 0.83
CA ARG A 240 3.90 22.65 0.55
C ARG A 240 3.41 24.09 0.82
N ASP A 241 2.59 24.24 1.84
CA ASP A 241 2.05 25.52 2.29
C ASP A 241 3.00 26.18 3.31
N ALA A 242 3.83 27.10 2.83
CA ALA A 242 4.76 27.84 3.68
C ALA A 242 4.04 28.66 4.77
N GLY A 243 2.85 29.22 4.48
CA GLY A 243 2.09 30.00 5.45
C GLY A 243 1.55 29.14 6.58
N GLY A 244 0.95 28.00 6.24
CA GLY A 244 0.50 27.00 7.21
C GLY A 244 1.63 26.43 8.07
N LEU A 245 2.80 26.19 7.46
CA LEU A 245 4.00 25.75 8.17
C LEU A 245 4.49 26.77 9.21
N GLU A 246 4.58 28.07 8.84
CA GLU A 246 4.94 29.12 9.81
C GLU A 246 3.92 29.22 10.94
N GLN A 247 2.63 29.16 10.63
CA GLN A 247 1.59 29.26 11.63
C GLN A 247 1.66 28.11 12.63
N ALA A 248 1.80 26.87 12.16
CA ALA A 248 1.95 25.69 13.01
C ALA A 248 3.25 25.75 13.83
N GLY A 249 4.37 26.11 13.18
CA GLY A 249 5.68 26.24 13.83
C GLY A 249 5.66 27.24 14.99
N ARG A 250 5.09 28.44 14.77
CA ARG A 250 4.97 29.47 15.81
C ARG A 250 4.13 29.01 17.00
N LYS A 251 3.03 28.29 16.77
CA LYS A 251 2.20 27.76 17.87
C LYS A 251 2.96 26.75 18.73
N LEU A 252 3.69 25.83 18.10
CA LEU A 252 4.50 24.84 18.81
C LEU A 252 5.63 25.50 19.60
N ILE A 253 6.36 26.44 18.99
CA ILE A 253 7.44 27.20 19.66
C ILE A 253 6.90 28.08 20.80
N ALA A 254 5.71 28.65 20.66
CA ALA A 254 5.08 29.42 21.71
C ALA A 254 4.67 28.55 22.92
N ALA A 255 4.32 27.28 22.68
CA ALA A 255 4.02 26.32 23.73
C ALA A 255 5.30 25.78 24.40
N ASP A 256 6.35 25.54 23.62
CA ASP A 256 7.68 25.15 24.09
C ASP A 256 8.76 25.72 23.15
N ALA A 257 9.56 26.66 23.65
CA ALA A 257 10.63 27.29 22.88
C ALA A 257 11.74 26.32 22.43
N GLY A 258 11.77 25.10 22.97
CA GLY A 258 12.63 24.01 22.54
C GLY A 258 11.99 23.02 21.57
N ASP A 259 10.75 23.25 21.10
CA ASP A 259 10.02 22.28 20.28
C ASP A 259 10.72 22.03 18.93
N VAL A 260 11.27 20.83 18.80
CA VAL A 260 12.05 20.41 17.62
C VAL A 260 11.21 20.47 16.34
N GLU A 261 9.96 20.00 16.37
CA GLU A 261 9.11 20.04 15.17
C GLU A 261 8.65 21.45 14.85
N GLY A 262 8.40 22.28 15.85
CA GLY A 262 8.11 23.70 15.67
C GLY A 262 9.20 24.40 14.85
N HIS A 263 10.46 24.22 15.25
CA HIS A 263 11.61 24.73 14.50
C HIS A 263 11.77 24.06 13.13
N MET A 264 11.47 22.76 12.98
CA MET A 264 11.47 22.10 11.68
C MET A 264 10.45 22.71 10.70
N TYR A 265 9.22 23.00 11.15
CA TYR A 265 8.21 23.62 10.30
C TYR A 265 8.56 25.05 9.93
N MET A 266 9.13 25.83 10.86
CA MET A 266 9.67 27.15 10.55
C MET A 266 10.79 27.07 9.50
N GLY A 267 11.73 26.12 9.66
CA GLY A 267 12.82 25.89 8.70
C GLY A 267 12.30 25.52 7.31
N GLU A 268 11.34 24.61 7.21
CA GLU A 268 10.72 24.21 5.94
C GLU A 268 9.94 25.37 5.30
N ALA A 269 9.22 26.17 6.08
CA ALA A 269 8.54 27.35 5.55
C ALA A 269 9.53 28.35 4.93
N ARG A 270 10.64 28.64 5.63
CA ARG A 270 11.70 29.53 5.14
C ARG A 270 12.39 28.94 3.91
N TYR A 271 12.60 27.63 3.89
CA TYR A 271 13.14 26.92 2.72
C TYR A 271 12.22 27.07 1.50
N LEU A 272 10.92 26.88 1.65
CA LEU A 272 9.96 27.07 0.55
C LEU A 272 9.93 28.53 0.04
N GLN A 273 10.20 29.49 0.92
CA GLN A 273 10.29 30.92 0.61
C GLN A 273 11.66 31.36 0.07
N SER A 274 12.60 30.43 -0.14
CA SER A 274 13.98 30.74 -0.53
C SER A 274 14.75 31.63 0.44
N ARG A 275 14.37 31.61 1.72
CA ARG A 275 15.07 32.30 2.81
C ARG A 275 16.10 31.36 3.43
N TRP A 276 17.15 31.05 2.68
CA TRP A 276 18.11 29.99 2.99
C TRP A 276 18.82 30.16 4.33
N THR A 277 19.30 31.37 4.64
CA THR A 277 19.97 31.67 5.91
C THR A 277 19.04 31.47 7.12
N ASP A 278 17.80 31.94 7.00
CA ASP A 278 16.80 31.77 8.07
C ASP A 278 16.41 30.30 8.23
N ALA A 279 16.23 29.58 7.12
CA ALA A 279 15.95 28.14 7.13
C ALA A 279 17.08 27.37 7.83
N LEU A 280 18.35 27.69 7.52
CA LEU A 280 19.51 27.07 8.14
C LEU A 280 19.52 27.28 9.65
N ALA A 281 19.22 28.50 10.12
CA ALA A 281 19.17 28.82 11.55
C ALA A 281 18.11 28.00 12.29
N GLU A 282 16.92 27.86 11.70
CA GLU A 282 15.82 27.06 12.25
C GLU A 282 16.18 25.56 12.30
N PHE A 283 16.72 25.01 11.22
CA PHE A 283 17.15 23.60 11.20
C PHE A 283 18.30 23.30 12.16
N ALA A 284 19.26 24.23 12.30
CA ALA A 284 20.32 24.11 13.30
C ALA A 284 19.75 24.12 14.73
N THR A 285 18.76 24.97 14.99
CA THR A 285 18.06 25.04 16.28
C THR A 285 17.30 23.75 16.58
N ALA A 286 16.54 23.22 15.61
CA ALA A 286 15.88 21.92 15.72
C ALA A 286 16.87 20.79 16.01
N ARG A 287 18.00 20.73 15.29
CA ARG A 287 19.05 19.73 15.50
C ARG A 287 19.65 19.80 16.90
N ASN A 288 19.93 21.00 17.41
CA ASN A 288 20.45 21.21 18.75
C ASN A 288 19.40 20.88 19.82
N GLY A 289 18.12 21.21 19.59
CA GLY A 289 16.99 20.79 20.43
C GLY A 289 16.92 19.26 20.55
N PHE A 290 16.95 18.56 19.42
CA PHE A 290 16.87 17.10 19.38
C PHE A 290 17.98 16.43 20.21
N ARG A 291 19.24 16.88 20.04
CA ARG A 291 20.40 16.37 20.79
C ARG A 291 20.27 16.57 22.29
N ARG A 292 19.67 17.69 22.73
CA ARG A 292 19.42 17.95 24.16
C ARG A 292 18.32 17.05 24.72
N SER A 293 17.24 16.83 23.97
CA SER A 293 16.13 15.97 24.39
C SER A 293 16.49 14.48 24.37
N HIS A 294 17.48 14.07 23.59
CA HIS A 294 17.92 12.67 23.45
C HIS A 294 19.44 12.51 23.65
N PRO A 295 19.96 12.76 24.87
CA PRO A 295 21.38 12.66 25.18
C PRO A 295 21.81 11.18 25.19
N GLY A 296 22.16 10.64 24.03
CA GLY A 296 22.47 9.21 23.85
C GLY A 296 22.00 8.65 22.50
N ALA A 297 21.14 9.39 21.78
CA ALA A 297 20.90 9.11 20.37
C ALA A 297 22.16 9.46 19.57
N GLY A 298 22.68 8.51 18.78
CA GLY A 298 23.92 8.68 18.03
C GLY A 298 23.85 9.79 16.98
N GLU A 299 22.72 9.91 16.27
CA GLU A 299 22.54 10.90 15.21
C GLU A 299 21.13 11.52 15.26
N PRO A 300 20.98 12.82 14.92
CA PRO A 300 19.68 13.43 14.71
C PRO A 300 18.96 12.78 13.51
N PRO A 301 17.65 13.02 13.33
CA PRO A 301 16.93 12.53 12.16
C PRO A 301 17.66 12.91 10.86
N ARG A 302 18.02 11.92 10.03
CA ARG A 302 18.79 12.09 8.78
C ARG A 302 18.25 13.20 7.88
N PHE A 303 16.93 13.43 7.93
CA PHE A 303 16.27 14.54 7.25
C PHE A 303 16.89 15.92 7.56
N LEU A 304 17.21 16.22 8.81
CA LEU A 304 17.80 17.50 9.23
C LEU A 304 19.17 17.71 8.59
N ASP A 305 20.03 16.70 8.62
CA ASP A 305 21.37 16.81 8.04
C ASP A 305 21.33 16.92 6.51
N VAL A 306 20.40 16.22 5.86
CA VAL A 306 20.16 16.35 4.41
C VAL A 306 19.71 17.77 4.07
N ARG A 307 18.77 18.36 4.81
CA ARG A 307 18.29 19.72 4.53
C ARG A 307 19.35 20.78 4.79
N ILE A 308 20.08 20.67 5.90
CA ILE A 308 21.21 21.55 6.19
C ILE A 308 22.23 21.51 5.04
N SER A 309 22.61 20.32 4.60
CA SER A 309 23.58 20.16 3.50
C SER A 309 23.07 20.76 2.18
N GLN A 310 21.79 20.58 1.86
CA GLN A 310 21.20 21.17 0.66
C GLN A 310 21.15 22.70 0.70
N ILE A 311 20.88 23.28 1.88
CA ILE A 311 20.88 24.73 2.05
C ILE A 311 22.29 25.28 1.92
N LEU A 312 23.29 24.65 2.55
CA LEU A 312 24.70 25.04 2.40
C LEU A 312 25.14 25.02 0.94
N ASN A 313 24.81 23.95 0.21
CA ASN A 313 25.11 23.87 -1.23
C ASN A 313 24.46 24.99 -2.06
N ARG A 314 23.25 25.45 -1.68
CA ARG A 314 22.58 26.58 -2.36
C ARG A 314 23.26 27.91 -2.05
N LEU A 315 23.62 28.13 -0.79
CA LEU A 315 24.35 29.32 -0.35
C LEU A 315 25.72 29.41 -1.03
N ASP A 316 26.44 28.30 -1.13
CA ASP A 316 27.75 28.22 -1.81
C ASP A 316 27.63 28.45 -3.32
N ALA A 317 26.49 28.09 -3.92
CA ALA A 317 26.20 28.32 -5.32
C ALA A 317 25.73 29.76 -5.63
N GLY A 318 25.62 30.65 -4.63
CA GLY A 318 25.16 32.03 -4.79
C GLY A 318 23.67 32.17 -5.15
N GLN A 319 22.85 31.19 -4.75
CA GLN A 319 21.39 31.16 -4.97
C GLN A 319 20.60 31.54 -3.72
#